data_AF-A0A1E3HPK6-F1
#
_entry.id   AF-A0A1E3HPK6-F1
#
_cell.length_a   1.000
_cell.length_b   1.000
_cell.length_c   1.000
_cell.angle_alpha   90.00
_cell.angle_beta   90.00
_cell.angle_gamma   90.00
#
_symmetry.space_group_name_H-M   'P 1'
#
loop_
_entity.id
_entity.type
_entity.pdbx_description
1 polymer ?
#
loop_
_entity_poly.entity_id
_entity_poly.type
_entity_poly.pdbx_seq_one_letter_code
_entity_poly.pdbx_strand_id
1 'polypeptide(L)'
;MPSQIISQSWSGKDGAYDEDTYPLDGILERSAVQNLSPSNSAEEKNAYVWTVSAFDDENKDLSRGSFTTMAHASTNGSVENDDYISRVNEASVYLKNHLRDNQTQWGPTCAEEGSPRALVEAEKSTFKDLVESNPDRYGDIGLSSIDHDIMLQLMLYDEESSVFSHDENNRKLVAEMPLVRDDDDTHEP
;
A
#
# COMPACT_ATOMS: atom_id res chain seq x y z
N MET A 1 -6.65 -14.41 -0.60
CA MET A 1 -6.94 -13.04 -1.13
C MET A 1 -5.62 -12.33 -1.41
N PRO A 2 -5.43 -11.64 -2.55
CA PRO A 2 -4.13 -11.05 -2.87
C PRO A 2 -3.90 -9.64 -2.29
N SER A 3 -2.64 -9.22 -2.29
CA SER A 3 -2.27 -7.80 -2.14
C SER A 3 -2.91 -6.96 -3.24
N GLN A 4 -3.23 -5.71 -2.93
CA GLN A 4 -3.80 -4.76 -3.89
C GLN A 4 -2.90 -3.54 -4.05
N ILE A 5 -2.92 -2.96 -5.24
CA ILE A 5 -2.30 -1.66 -5.53
C ILE A 5 -3.40 -0.71 -5.99
N ILE A 6 -3.32 0.53 -5.53
CA ILE A 6 -4.28 1.59 -5.79
C ILE A 6 -3.50 2.83 -6.23
N SER A 7 -3.92 3.44 -7.33
CA SER A 7 -3.46 4.75 -7.79
C SER A 7 -4.63 5.73 -7.77
N GLN A 8 -4.39 6.95 -7.32
CA GLN A 8 -5.35 8.05 -7.38
C GLN A 8 -4.64 9.29 -7.91
N SER A 9 -5.29 10.02 -8.81
CA SER A 9 -4.81 11.31 -9.28
C SER A 9 -5.91 12.36 -9.27
N TRP A 10 -5.55 13.56 -8.88
CA TRP A 10 -6.41 14.74 -8.88
C TRP A 10 -5.74 15.81 -9.74
N SER A 11 -6.36 16.15 -10.87
CA SER A 11 -5.82 17.18 -11.74
C SER A 11 -6.27 18.57 -11.33
N GLY A 12 -5.30 19.47 -11.11
CA GLY A 12 -5.57 20.86 -10.74
C GLY A 12 -6.04 21.73 -11.91
N LYS A 13 -5.69 21.38 -13.15
CA LYS A 13 -6.03 22.16 -14.35
C LYS A 13 -7.49 21.99 -14.78
N ASP A 14 -7.95 20.75 -14.83
CA ASP A 14 -9.27 20.42 -15.38
C ASP A 14 -10.24 19.91 -14.29
N GLY A 15 -9.78 19.77 -13.05
CA GLY A 15 -10.58 19.21 -11.95
C GLY A 15 -10.87 17.72 -12.11
N ALA A 16 -10.17 17.03 -13.01
CA ALA A 16 -10.36 15.62 -13.28
C ALA A 16 -9.88 14.77 -12.08
N TYR A 17 -10.54 13.63 -11.90
CA TYR A 17 -10.16 12.61 -10.94
C TYR A 17 -10.03 11.28 -11.68
N ASP A 18 -8.91 10.59 -11.46
CA ASP A 18 -8.69 9.24 -11.98
C ASP A 18 -8.24 8.30 -10.88
N GLU A 19 -8.66 7.04 -10.97
CA GLU A 19 -8.38 6.02 -9.98
C GLU A 19 -8.29 4.65 -10.62
N ASP A 20 -7.21 3.93 -10.30
CA ASP A 20 -7.04 2.54 -10.67
C ASP A 20 -6.85 1.68 -9.43
N THR A 21 -7.38 0.47 -9.47
CA THR A 21 -7.15 -0.55 -8.45
C THR A 21 -6.94 -1.88 -9.15
N TYR A 22 -5.83 -2.56 -8.87
CA TYR A 22 -5.56 -3.89 -9.39
C TYR A 22 -4.99 -4.79 -8.30
N PRO A 23 -5.44 -6.06 -8.25
CA PRO A 23 -4.84 -7.07 -7.40
C PRO A 23 -3.50 -7.53 -7.98
N LEU A 24 -2.60 -7.95 -7.11
CA LEU A 24 -1.46 -8.78 -7.48
C LEU A 24 -1.89 -10.26 -7.54
N ASP A 25 -1.06 -11.10 -8.15
CA ASP A 25 -1.26 -12.54 -8.14
C ASP A 25 -0.53 -13.20 -6.95
N GLY A 26 -0.89 -12.77 -5.75
CA GLY A 26 -0.30 -13.22 -4.48
C GLY A 26 -0.28 -12.14 -3.40
N ILE A 27 0.35 -12.46 -2.27
CA ILE A 27 0.52 -11.55 -1.14
C ILE A 27 1.97 -11.10 -1.05
N LEU A 28 2.19 -9.79 -1.02
CA LEU A 28 3.52 -9.24 -0.81
C LEU A 28 3.92 -9.37 0.66
N GLU A 29 5.08 -9.96 0.88
CA GLU A 29 5.70 -10.09 2.19
C GLU A 29 6.71 -8.97 2.43
N ARG A 30 6.61 -8.33 3.59
CA ARG A 30 7.50 -7.25 4.01
C ARG A 30 8.82 -7.77 4.59
N SER A 31 8.81 -8.88 5.34
CA SER A 31 9.94 -9.26 6.21
C SER A 31 11.28 -9.48 5.52
N ALA A 32 11.31 -9.63 4.20
CA ALA A 32 12.56 -9.78 3.45
C ALA A 32 13.24 -8.44 3.08
N VAL A 33 12.56 -7.29 3.19
CA VAL A 33 13.14 -6.00 2.75
C VAL A 33 13.63 -5.20 3.97
N GLN A 34 14.93 -5.24 4.23
CA GLN A 34 15.59 -4.49 5.31
C GLN A 34 15.31 -2.98 5.26
N ASN A 35 15.09 -2.43 4.06
CA ASN A 35 14.79 -1.02 3.82
C ASN A 35 13.34 -0.62 4.18
N LEU A 36 12.43 -1.59 4.40
CA LEU A 36 11.04 -1.37 4.84
C LEU A 36 10.89 -1.46 6.36
N SER A 37 11.94 -1.10 7.09
CA SER A 37 11.89 -1.03 8.54
C SER A 37 11.05 0.18 8.95
N PRO A 38 10.00 0.01 9.76
CA PRO A 38 9.25 1.14 10.29
C PRO A 38 10.22 1.93 11.16
N SER A 39 10.38 3.22 10.88
CA SER A 39 11.41 4.08 11.48
C SER A 39 11.27 4.31 12.99
N ASN A 40 10.33 3.65 13.66
CA ASN A 40 10.09 3.76 15.09
C ASN A 40 9.75 2.40 15.68
N SER A 41 10.25 2.18 16.90
CA SER A 41 10.11 1.02 17.79
C SER A 41 8.68 0.71 18.25
N ALA A 42 7.67 0.96 17.42
CA ALA A 42 6.31 0.51 17.65
C ALA A 42 6.21 -0.95 17.23
N GLU A 43 5.45 -1.73 18.01
CA GLU A 43 5.16 -3.15 17.76
C GLU A 43 5.00 -3.44 16.27
N GLU A 44 5.72 -4.45 15.79
CA GLU A 44 5.60 -4.93 14.42
C GLU A 44 4.14 -5.27 14.14
N LYS A 45 3.53 -4.57 13.19
CA LYS A 45 2.18 -4.84 12.70
C LYS A 45 2.17 -6.04 11.78
N ASN A 46 1.07 -6.77 11.75
CA ASN A 46 0.92 -8.00 10.98
C ASN A 46 0.70 -7.72 9.48
N ALA A 47 0.14 -6.55 9.15
CA ALA A 47 -0.03 -6.09 7.78
C ALA A 47 0.11 -4.57 7.68
N TYR A 48 0.37 -4.07 6.48
CA TYR A 48 0.62 -2.65 6.25
C TYR A 48 -0.09 -2.15 5.00
N VAL A 49 -0.60 -0.91 5.09
CA VAL A 49 -0.87 -0.06 3.94
C VAL A 49 0.36 0.83 3.75
N TRP A 50 0.98 0.72 2.58
CA TRP A 50 2.09 1.56 2.14
C TRP A 50 1.59 2.64 1.22
N THR A 51 2.07 3.87 1.40
CA THR A 51 1.58 5.02 0.64
C THR A 51 2.72 5.90 0.14
N VAL A 52 2.52 6.50 -1.03
CA VAL A 52 3.35 7.58 -1.54
C VAL A 52 2.44 8.65 -2.09
N SER A 53 2.84 9.91 -1.97
CA SER A 53 2.11 11.02 -2.56
C SER A 53 3.10 12.00 -3.19
N ALA A 54 2.75 12.53 -4.35
CA ALA A 54 3.57 13.47 -5.10
C ALA A 54 2.70 14.59 -5.65
N PHE A 55 3.30 15.76 -5.83
CA PHE A 55 2.67 16.92 -6.43
C PHE A 55 3.49 17.39 -7.62
N ASP A 56 2.86 17.50 -8.78
CA ASP A 56 3.42 18.07 -9.99
C ASP A 56 3.03 19.55 -10.08
N ASP A 57 4.02 20.43 -9.91
CA ASP A 57 3.79 21.88 -9.93
C ASP A 57 3.44 22.43 -11.32
N GLU A 58 3.90 21.78 -12.40
CA GLU A 58 3.65 22.22 -13.77
C GLU A 58 2.20 21.96 -14.18
N ASN A 59 1.66 20.83 -13.73
CA ASN A 59 0.28 20.43 -14.01
C ASN A 59 -0.69 20.75 -12.88
N LYS A 60 -0.17 21.10 -11.70
CA LYS A 60 -0.94 21.22 -10.45
C LYS A 60 -1.67 19.91 -10.13
N ASP A 61 -1.06 18.79 -10.52
CA ASP A 61 -1.62 17.47 -10.34
C ASP A 61 -1.10 16.87 -9.05
N LEU A 62 -1.98 16.21 -8.31
CA LEU A 62 -1.64 15.46 -7.13
C LEU A 62 -1.83 13.99 -7.42
N SER A 63 -0.84 13.16 -7.10
CA SER A 63 -0.92 11.71 -7.25
C SER A 63 -0.68 11.02 -5.93
N ARG A 64 -1.40 9.93 -5.71
CA ARG A 64 -1.25 9.04 -4.55
C ARG A 64 -1.19 7.60 -5.02
N GLY A 65 -0.16 6.89 -4.62
CA GLY A 65 -0.07 5.44 -4.75
C GLY A 65 -0.24 4.79 -3.39
N SER A 66 -0.88 3.62 -3.35
CA SER A 66 -0.87 2.78 -2.17
C SER A 66 -0.88 1.29 -2.49
N PHE A 67 -0.26 0.47 -1.66
CA PHE A 67 -0.34 -0.99 -1.78
C PHE A 67 -0.36 -1.67 -0.42
N THR A 68 -0.72 -2.95 -0.39
CA THR A 68 -0.83 -3.74 0.83
C THR A 68 0.21 -4.87 0.92
N THR A 69 0.74 -5.07 2.12
CA THR A 69 1.69 -6.17 2.42
C THR A 69 1.33 -6.85 3.73
N MET A 70 1.82 -8.08 3.92
CA MET A 70 1.85 -8.74 5.23
C MET A 70 3.27 -8.84 5.77
N ALA A 71 3.42 -8.92 7.09
CA ALA A 71 4.71 -9.06 7.71
C ALA A 71 5.34 -10.42 7.39
N HIS A 72 4.60 -11.51 7.53
CA HIS A 72 5.12 -12.88 7.53
C HIS A 72 4.28 -13.86 6.70
N ALA A 73 3.93 -13.47 5.46
CA ALA A 73 3.03 -14.23 4.60
C ALA A 73 3.49 -15.68 4.35
N SER A 74 4.79 -15.91 4.18
CA SER A 74 5.35 -17.22 3.88
C SER A 74 5.44 -18.18 5.06
N THR A 75 5.24 -17.70 6.30
CA THR A 75 5.28 -18.53 7.51
C THR A 75 3.94 -18.67 8.20
N ASN A 76 3.01 -17.76 7.92
CA ASN A 76 1.64 -17.79 8.42
C ASN A 76 0.83 -18.87 7.71
N GLY A 77 -0.19 -19.41 8.38
CA GLY A 77 -1.12 -20.35 7.74
C GLY A 77 -2.08 -19.64 6.77
N SER A 78 -2.61 -20.36 5.78
CA SER A 78 -3.55 -19.83 4.78
C SER A 78 -4.72 -19.03 5.38
N VAL A 79 -5.36 -19.53 6.44
CA VAL A 79 -6.48 -18.83 7.12
C VAL A 79 -6.05 -17.49 7.73
N GLU A 80 -4.84 -17.45 8.29
CA GLU A 80 -4.29 -16.24 8.90
C GLU A 80 -3.91 -15.21 7.83
N ASN A 81 -3.30 -15.68 6.73
CA ASN A 81 -3.01 -14.86 5.56
C ASN A 81 -4.27 -14.23 4.98
N ASP A 82 -5.32 -15.04 4.76
CA ASP A 82 -6.60 -14.57 4.23
C ASP A 82 -7.27 -13.54 5.14
N ASP A 83 -7.20 -13.72 6.46
CA ASP A 83 -7.77 -12.76 7.40
C ASP A 83 -7.03 -11.42 7.39
N TYR A 84 -5.69 -11.42 7.56
CA TYR A 84 -4.91 -10.18 7.58
C TYR A 84 -4.96 -9.44 6.25
N ILE A 85 -4.80 -10.15 5.12
CA ILE A 85 -4.80 -9.50 3.81
C ILE A 85 -6.17 -8.90 3.48
N SER A 86 -7.25 -9.55 3.89
CA SER A 86 -8.60 -9.02 3.71
C SER A 86 -8.81 -7.74 4.52
N ARG A 87 -8.37 -7.72 5.79
CA ARG A 87 -8.52 -6.56 6.67
C ARG A 87 -7.66 -5.38 6.23
N VAL A 88 -6.41 -5.60 5.83
CA VAL A 88 -5.56 -4.50 5.33
C VAL A 88 -6.06 -3.98 3.98
N ASN A 89 -6.63 -4.86 3.14
CA ASN A 89 -7.24 -4.43 1.90
C ASN A 89 -8.48 -3.56 2.14
N GLU A 90 -9.32 -3.94 3.11
CA GLU A 90 -10.45 -3.13 3.56
C GLU A 90 -10.00 -1.75 4.07
N ALA A 91 -8.96 -1.71 4.92
CA ALA A 91 -8.41 -0.46 5.43
C ALA A 91 -7.88 0.46 4.32
N SER A 92 -7.18 -0.09 3.33
CA SER A 92 -6.67 0.67 2.18
C SER A 92 -7.80 1.21 1.30
N VAL A 93 -8.86 0.43 1.04
CA VAL A 93 -10.06 0.89 0.32
C VAL A 93 -10.81 1.96 1.11
N TYR A 94 -10.89 1.84 2.42
CA TYR A 94 -11.49 2.86 3.29
C TYR A 94 -10.73 4.18 3.15
N LEU A 95 -9.39 4.17 3.26
CA LEU A 95 -8.56 5.35 3.09
C LEU A 95 -8.77 5.99 1.72
N LYS A 96 -8.69 5.19 0.65
CA LYS A 96 -8.93 5.64 -0.73
C LYS A 96 -10.25 6.41 -0.87
N ASN A 97 -11.34 5.81 -0.42
CA ASN A 97 -12.67 6.40 -0.53
C ASN A 97 -12.80 7.66 0.33
N HIS A 98 -12.33 7.61 1.58
CA HIS A 98 -12.43 8.74 2.49
C HIS A 98 -11.64 9.96 1.99
N LEU A 99 -10.44 9.73 1.47
CA LEU A 99 -9.59 10.78 0.89
C LEU A 99 -10.22 11.42 -0.35
N ARG A 100 -10.83 10.60 -1.22
CA ARG A 100 -11.59 11.12 -2.36
C ARG A 100 -12.77 11.98 -1.90
N ASP A 101 -13.54 11.49 -0.94
CA ASP A 101 -14.78 12.13 -0.50
C ASP A 101 -14.52 13.42 0.32
N ASN A 102 -13.34 13.54 0.96
CA ASN A 102 -12.94 14.72 1.72
C ASN A 102 -11.93 15.63 0.97
N GLN A 103 -11.73 15.42 -0.34
CA GLN A 103 -10.80 16.20 -1.17
C GLN A 103 -10.95 17.71 -1.01
N THR A 104 -12.18 18.20 -0.85
CA THR A 104 -12.45 19.64 -0.68
C THR A 104 -11.81 20.24 0.57
N GLN A 105 -11.38 19.43 1.54
CA GLN A 105 -10.73 19.88 2.77
C GLN A 105 -9.22 20.01 2.63
N TRP A 106 -8.55 19.05 2.00
CA TRP A 106 -7.07 19.03 1.88
C TRP A 106 -6.56 19.49 0.51
N GLY A 107 -7.35 19.32 -0.56
CA GLY A 107 -6.95 19.60 -1.94
C GLY A 107 -6.56 21.05 -2.20
N PRO A 108 -7.35 22.05 -1.75
CA PRO A 108 -6.97 23.46 -1.91
C PRO A 108 -5.64 23.80 -1.25
N THR A 109 -5.37 23.26 -0.05
CA THR A 109 -4.10 23.47 0.66
C THR A 109 -2.93 22.86 -0.10
N CYS A 110 -3.09 21.65 -0.64
CA CYS A 110 -2.06 21.04 -1.50
C CYS A 110 -1.73 21.92 -2.71
N ALA A 111 -2.75 22.48 -3.36
CA ALA A 111 -2.57 23.34 -4.53
C ALA A 111 -1.93 24.69 -4.19
N GLU A 112 -2.28 25.30 -3.05
CA GLU A 112 -1.71 26.56 -2.57
C GLU A 112 -0.24 26.41 -2.15
N GLU A 113 0.07 25.33 -1.41
CA GLU A 113 1.43 25.07 -0.92
C GLU A 113 2.34 24.44 -1.99
N GLY A 114 1.77 23.92 -3.08
CA GLY A 114 2.50 23.16 -4.09
C GLY A 114 3.09 21.86 -3.54
N SER A 115 2.37 21.17 -2.67
CA SER A 115 2.90 20.05 -1.88
C SER A 115 1.83 19.01 -1.52
N PRO A 116 2.16 17.70 -1.47
CA PRO A 116 1.23 16.67 -1.04
C PRO A 116 0.99 16.63 0.49
N ARG A 117 1.55 17.58 1.25
CA ARG A 117 1.57 17.53 2.72
C ARG A 117 0.18 17.42 3.34
N ALA A 118 -0.77 18.24 2.93
CA ALA A 118 -2.13 18.21 3.49
C ALA A 118 -2.84 16.87 3.23
N LEU A 119 -2.62 16.26 2.06
CA LEU A 119 -3.10 14.91 1.75
C LEU A 119 -2.49 13.87 2.70
N VAL A 120 -1.17 13.91 2.93
CA VAL A 120 -0.47 12.98 3.84
C VAL A 120 -0.97 13.14 5.28
N GLU A 121 -1.26 14.36 5.73
CA GLU A 121 -1.82 14.62 7.06
C GLU A 121 -3.26 14.10 7.17
N ALA A 122 -4.10 14.33 6.15
CA ALA A 122 -5.46 13.81 6.08
C ALA A 122 -5.49 12.27 6.09
N GLU A 123 -4.58 11.62 5.37
CA GLU A 123 -4.44 10.16 5.34
C GLU A 123 -4.09 9.60 6.72
N LYS A 124 -3.06 10.16 7.37
CA LYS A 124 -2.65 9.73 8.72
C LYS A 124 -3.76 9.91 9.74
N SER A 125 -4.49 11.02 9.68
CA SER A 125 -5.65 11.25 10.55
C SER A 125 -6.73 10.21 10.30
N THR A 126 -7.10 9.99 9.03
CA THR A 126 -8.15 9.04 8.64
C THR A 126 -7.82 7.62 9.09
N PHE A 127 -6.57 7.19 8.91
CA PHE A 127 -6.12 5.85 9.34
C PHE A 127 -6.15 5.71 10.86
N LYS A 128 -5.67 6.74 11.57
CA LYS A 128 -5.73 6.76 13.03
C LYS A 128 -7.17 6.64 13.54
N ASP A 129 -8.10 7.42 12.96
CA ASP A 129 -9.51 7.39 13.34
C ASP A 129 -10.15 6.02 13.05
N LEU A 130 -9.77 5.36 11.94
CA LEU A 130 -10.21 4.00 11.61
C LEU A 130 -9.78 2.99 12.67
N VAL A 131 -8.50 3.03 13.07
CA VAL A 131 -7.92 2.14 14.09
C VAL A 131 -8.53 2.41 15.47
N GLU A 132 -8.68 3.67 15.86
CA GLU A 132 -9.28 4.04 17.14
C GLU A 132 -10.77 3.65 17.22
N SER A 133 -11.48 3.68 16.10
CA SER A 133 -12.90 3.30 16.04
C SER A 133 -13.13 1.79 16.07
N ASN A 134 -12.17 1.00 15.56
CA ASN A 134 -12.28 -0.46 15.49
C ASN A 134 -10.93 -1.14 15.84
N PRO A 135 -10.45 -0.99 17.09
CA PRO A 135 -9.12 -1.46 17.48
C PRO A 135 -8.98 -2.98 17.39
N ASP A 136 -10.06 -3.72 17.66
CA ASP A 136 -10.06 -5.19 17.54
C ASP A 136 -9.91 -5.68 16.09
N ARG A 137 -10.26 -4.83 15.10
CA ARG A 137 -10.21 -5.18 13.67
C ARG A 137 -8.93 -4.69 12.99
N TYR A 138 -8.45 -3.50 13.36
CA TYR A 138 -7.35 -2.82 12.65
C TYR A 138 -6.14 -2.47 13.53
N GLY A 139 -6.16 -2.79 14.83
CA GLY A 139 -5.08 -2.44 15.76
C GLY A 139 -3.72 -3.10 15.44
N ASP A 140 -3.74 -4.16 14.65
CA ASP A 140 -2.61 -4.93 14.15
C ASP A 140 -2.20 -4.56 12.71
N ILE A 141 -2.82 -3.54 12.11
CA ILE A 141 -2.48 -3.01 10.78
C ILE A 141 -1.71 -1.70 10.94
N GLY A 142 -0.67 -1.53 10.13
CA GLY A 142 0.14 -0.31 10.06
C GLY A 142 -0.16 0.54 8.83
N LEU A 143 0.12 1.83 8.94
CA LEU A 143 0.22 2.77 7.82
C LEU A 143 1.65 3.28 7.77
N SER A 144 2.29 3.23 6.59
CA SER A 144 3.65 3.72 6.40
C SER A 144 3.85 4.32 5.03
N SER A 145 4.88 5.17 4.89
CA SER A 145 5.27 5.74 3.61
C SER A 145 6.32 4.88 2.91
N ILE A 146 6.32 4.90 1.58
CA ILE A 146 7.30 4.22 0.75
C ILE A 146 8.01 5.21 -0.19
N ASP A 147 9.19 4.84 -0.66
CA ASP A 147 9.88 5.54 -1.73
C ASP A 147 9.10 5.43 -3.06
N HIS A 148 9.13 6.53 -3.82
CA HIS A 148 8.43 6.64 -5.10
C HIS A 148 8.89 5.58 -6.12
N ASP A 149 10.18 5.24 -6.13
CA ASP A 149 10.74 4.26 -7.06
C ASP A 149 10.19 2.85 -6.82
N ILE A 150 9.94 2.48 -5.56
CA ILE A 150 9.34 1.18 -5.21
C ILE A 150 7.88 1.16 -5.64
N MET A 151 7.13 2.23 -5.41
CA MET A 151 5.75 2.34 -5.90
C MET A 151 5.69 2.25 -7.43
N LEU A 152 6.60 2.91 -8.14
CA LEU A 152 6.63 2.88 -9.60
C LEU A 152 6.92 1.47 -10.13
N GLN A 153 7.83 0.72 -9.49
CA GLN A 153 8.08 -0.69 -9.82
C GLN A 153 6.84 -1.55 -9.63
N LEU A 154 6.06 -1.31 -8.57
CA LEU A 154 4.79 -2.00 -8.33
C LEU A 154 3.73 -1.61 -9.37
N MET A 155 3.67 -0.34 -9.74
CA MET A 155 2.67 0.14 -10.71
C MET A 155 2.91 -0.34 -12.14
N LEU A 156 4.17 -0.57 -12.47
CA LEU A 156 4.58 -1.10 -13.77
C LEU A 156 4.75 -2.63 -13.74
N TYR A 157 4.40 -3.28 -12.62
CA TYR A 157 4.47 -4.73 -12.53
C TYR A 157 3.47 -5.36 -13.49
N ASP A 158 4.01 -6.04 -14.50
CA ASP A 158 3.28 -6.89 -15.43
C ASP A 158 3.88 -8.30 -15.35
N GLU A 159 3.02 -9.24 -14.97
CA GLU A 159 3.39 -10.62 -14.75
C GLU A 159 3.94 -11.29 -16.01
N GLU A 160 3.45 -10.90 -17.19
CA GLU A 160 3.85 -11.52 -18.47
C GLU A 160 5.20 -10.99 -19.00
N SER A 161 5.67 -9.83 -18.53
CA SER A 161 6.89 -9.19 -19.03
C SER A 161 8.07 -9.15 -18.04
N SER A 162 7.86 -9.52 -16.78
CA SER A 162 8.91 -9.45 -15.76
C SER A 162 9.95 -10.58 -15.89
N VAL A 163 11.22 -10.21 -16.07
CA VAL A 163 12.37 -11.11 -15.90
C VAL A 163 12.58 -11.31 -14.40
N PHE A 164 12.19 -12.47 -13.89
CA PHE A 164 12.22 -12.77 -12.46
C PHE A 164 13.62 -12.59 -11.84
N SER A 165 13.76 -11.73 -10.83
CA SER A 165 14.78 -11.93 -9.80
C SER A 165 14.23 -12.94 -8.80
N HIS A 166 14.95 -14.04 -8.65
CA HIS A 166 14.70 -15.03 -7.62
C HIS A 166 15.52 -14.65 -6.39
N ASP A 167 14.95 -14.77 -5.19
CA ASP A 167 15.76 -14.74 -3.97
C ASP A 167 16.65 -15.99 -3.87
N GLU A 168 17.49 -16.07 -2.84
CA GLU A 168 18.37 -17.22 -2.59
C GLU A 168 17.60 -18.55 -2.43
N ASN A 169 16.29 -18.50 -2.22
CA ASN A 169 15.36 -19.62 -2.06
C ASN A 169 14.43 -19.82 -3.27
N ASN A 170 14.71 -19.21 -4.43
CA ASN A 170 13.88 -19.25 -5.64
C ASN A 170 12.47 -18.62 -5.50
N ARG A 171 12.25 -17.73 -4.54
CA ARG A 171 10.98 -17.01 -4.40
C ARG A 171 10.89 -15.86 -5.39
N LYS A 172 9.70 -15.67 -5.97
CA LYS A 172 9.39 -14.55 -6.86
C LYS A 172 9.41 -13.24 -6.08
N LEU A 173 10.13 -12.25 -6.58
CA LEU A 173 10.20 -10.91 -6.00
C LEU A 173 9.42 -9.89 -6.85
N VAL A 174 8.73 -8.98 -6.19
CA VAL A 174 8.11 -7.80 -6.79
C VAL A 174 8.54 -6.57 -5.99
N ALA A 175 9.26 -5.66 -6.64
CA ALA A 175 9.88 -4.50 -5.97
C ALA A 175 10.67 -4.91 -4.71
N GLU A 176 11.51 -5.94 -4.86
CA GLU A 176 12.34 -6.55 -3.81
C GLU A 176 11.57 -7.30 -2.69
N MET A 177 10.23 -7.33 -2.73
CA MET A 177 9.39 -8.05 -1.77
C MET A 177 9.02 -9.45 -2.28
N PRO A 178 9.11 -10.51 -1.45
CA PRO A 178 8.59 -11.83 -1.80
C PRO A 178 7.10 -11.77 -2.10
N LEU A 179 6.70 -12.36 -3.21
CA LEU A 179 5.31 -12.58 -3.59
C LEU A 179 4.95 -14.02 -3.24
N VAL A 180 4.14 -14.20 -2.20
CA VAL A 180 3.68 -15.50 -1.71
C VAL A 180 2.36 -15.87 -2.36
N ARG A 181 2.28 -17.03 -2.99
CA ARG A 181 1.07 -17.56 -3.64
C ARG A 181 0.46 -18.70 -2.83
N ASP A 182 -0.85 -18.88 -2.98
CA ASP A 182 -1.56 -19.98 -2.32
C ASP A 182 -1.03 -21.38 -2.74
N ASP A 183 -0.42 -21.49 -3.93
CA ASP A 183 0.17 -22.73 -4.44
C ASP A 183 1.62 -22.98 -3.94
N ASP A 184 2.24 -22.01 -3.26
CA ASP A 184 3.59 -22.15 -2.69
C ASP A 184 3.60 -22.88 -1.33
N ASP A 185 2.46 -23.45 -0.91
CA ASP A 185 2.35 -24.46 0.15
C ASP A 185 3.07 -25.77 -0.27
N THR A 186 4.37 -25.70 -0.56
CA THR A 186 5.26 -26.86 -0.49
C THR A 186 5.44 -27.23 0.98
N HIS A 187 4.44 -27.95 1.50
CA HIS A 187 4.65 -28.93 2.54
C HIS A 187 5.74 -29.90 2.06
N GLU A 188 7.00 -29.68 2.46
CA GLU A 188 7.92 -30.79 2.60
C GLU A 188 7.64 -31.47 3.97
N PRO A 189 7.28 -32.77 3.98
CA PRO A 189 7.06 -33.55 5.20
C PRO A 189 8.36 -33.90 5.94
#